data_AF-A0A074YVX8-F1
#
_entry.id   AF-A0A074YVX8-F1
#
_cell.length_a   1.000
_cell.length_b   1.000
_cell.length_c   1.000
_cell.angle_alpha   90.00
_cell.angle_beta   90.00
_cell.angle_gamma   90.00
#
_symmetry.space_group_name_H-M   'P 1'
#
loop_
_entity.id
_entity.type
_entity.pdbx_description
1 polymer ?
#
loop_
_entity_poly.entity_id
_entity_poly.type
_entity_poly.pdbx_seq_one_letter_code
_entity_poly.pdbx_strand_id
1 'polypeptide(L)'
;MSRFYLPESTATTATASPLTSPPSPKSNPLERRPYNDYTTYSDSEDEDKTPLPFPAALPRSDFLTPDFTPESYLSTLHNRHQTLEDLRSDLRQRSQLLSKELLDLVNANYEEFLSLGLKLKGGEEKIEEVRVGVLGFGREVGGVRDIVAQRTEEVGSLLEEKKRIRKDVMIGRRLLDIEQRLEDLEARLMVEPANSLSADNPSANDLDSSEDEEEDDDDADAATSTILSRLRKHAQAYLLLNNQTQKVLHHPFVIAQQSRILRVRNTLLLDLRTAVKQAQGATSVGGKQLLDFLVIYRELGETEEAADVLRST
;
A
#
# COMPACT_ATOMS: atom_id res chain seq x y z
N MET A 1 26.28 9.77 5.40
CA MET A 1 25.60 9.48 6.68
C MET A 1 25.16 10.80 7.28
N SER A 2 23.95 11.27 6.97
CA SER A 2 23.36 12.47 7.58
C SER A 2 22.14 12.06 8.39
N ARG A 3 22.23 12.26 9.70
CA ARG A 3 21.15 12.02 10.66
C ARG A 3 20.09 13.11 10.48
N PHE A 4 18.87 12.70 10.18
CA PHE A 4 17.67 13.52 10.29
C PHE A 4 17.36 13.75 11.77
N TYR A 5 17.40 15.00 12.22
CA TYR A 5 16.86 15.40 13.51
C TYR A 5 15.39 15.81 13.31
N LEU A 6 14.48 15.09 13.96
CA LEU A 6 13.09 15.49 14.16
C LEU A 6 13.01 16.40 15.39
N PRO A 7 12.17 17.46 15.40
CA PRO A 7 11.91 18.22 16.60
C PRO A 7 11.06 17.40 17.59
N GLU A 8 11.51 17.32 18.83
CA GLU A 8 10.79 16.71 19.95
C GLU A 8 9.51 17.52 20.25
N SER A 9 8.36 16.88 20.08
CA SER A 9 7.08 17.36 20.61
C SER A 9 7.08 17.20 22.12
N THR A 10 7.07 18.32 22.85
CA THR A 10 6.73 18.34 24.28
C THR A 10 5.22 18.21 24.43
N ALA A 11 4.74 16.96 24.36
CA ALA A 11 3.39 16.61 24.78
C ALA A 11 3.30 16.72 26.31
N THR A 12 2.85 17.87 26.80
CA THR A 12 2.43 18.02 28.21
C THR A 12 1.25 17.08 28.44
N THR A 13 1.54 15.98 29.13
CA THR A 13 0.56 15.02 29.63
C THR A 13 -0.27 15.70 30.71
N ALA A 14 -1.45 16.19 30.33
CA ALA A 14 -2.47 16.61 31.28
C ALA A 14 -3.10 15.35 31.89
N THR A 15 -2.75 15.07 33.13
CA THR A 15 -3.32 14.01 33.97
C THR A 15 -4.83 14.19 34.06
N ALA A 16 -5.59 13.21 33.57
CA ALA A 16 -7.04 13.16 33.69
C ALA A 16 -7.42 13.00 35.17
N SER A 17 -8.14 13.98 35.71
CA SER A 17 -8.79 13.84 37.02
C SER A 17 -10.00 12.91 36.89
N PRO A 18 -10.26 12.01 37.86
CA PRO A 18 -11.40 11.11 37.80
C PRO A 18 -12.71 11.89 37.94
N LEU A 19 -13.65 11.62 37.02
CA LEU A 19 -15.05 12.03 37.10
C LEU A 19 -15.67 11.43 38.37
N THR A 20 -15.71 12.20 39.46
CA THR A 20 -16.54 11.88 40.61
C THR A 20 -17.97 12.28 40.29
N SER A 21 -18.85 11.28 40.25
CA SER A 21 -20.30 11.47 40.17
C SER A 21 -20.77 12.19 41.44
N PRO A 22 -21.72 13.14 41.37
CA PRO A 22 -22.38 13.64 42.57
C PRO A 22 -23.20 12.51 43.23
N PRO A 23 -23.25 12.44 44.57
CA PRO A 23 -23.96 11.38 45.27
C PRO A 23 -25.47 11.49 45.06
N SER A 24 -26.10 10.35 44.78
CA SER A 24 -27.55 10.21 44.71
C SER A 24 -28.22 10.72 45.99
N PRO A 25 -29.36 11.43 45.91
CA PRO A 25 -30.08 11.86 47.09
C PRO A 25 -30.56 10.62 47.87
N LYS A 26 -30.14 10.56 49.13
CA LYS A 26 -30.55 9.53 50.10
C LYS A 26 -32.08 9.50 50.17
N SER A 27 -32.65 8.35 49.84
CA SER A 27 -34.04 8.01 50.09
C SER A 27 -34.38 8.23 51.56
N ASN A 28 -35.30 9.15 51.83
CA ASN A 28 -35.85 9.44 53.14
C ASN A 28 -36.87 8.32 53.48
N PRO A 29 -36.67 7.47 54.51
CA PRO A 29 -37.58 6.37 54.79
C PRO A 29 -38.70 6.87 55.72
N LEU A 30 -39.76 7.42 55.13
CA LEU A 30 -41.04 7.59 55.83
C LEU A 30 -42.18 7.12 54.92
N GLU A 31 -42.08 5.86 54.53
CA GLU A 31 -43.20 5.11 53.96
C GLU A 31 -44.13 4.69 55.12
N ARG A 32 -45.05 5.58 55.50
CA ARG A 32 -46.14 5.22 56.42
C ARG A 32 -47.12 4.32 55.68
N ARG A 33 -46.97 3.01 55.84
CA ARG A 33 -48.06 2.04 55.66
C ARG A 33 -49.17 2.34 56.67
N PRO A 34 -50.46 2.43 56.28
CA PRO A 34 -51.54 2.33 57.24
C PRO A 34 -51.74 0.85 57.62
N TYR A 35 -51.54 0.53 58.89
CA TYR A 35 -51.86 -0.77 59.48
C TYR A 35 -53.30 -0.69 59.96
N ASN A 36 -54.22 -1.37 59.26
CA ASN A 36 -55.56 -1.66 59.74
C ASN A 36 -55.47 -2.85 60.70
N ASP A 37 -55.75 -2.62 61.98
CA ASP A 37 -56.35 -3.63 62.85
C ASP A 37 -56.94 -2.90 64.06
N TYR A 38 -58.24 -2.99 64.27
CA TYR A 38 -58.92 -3.30 65.54
C TYR A 38 -60.41 -3.50 65.22
N THR A 39 -60.82 -4.76 65.28
CA THR A 39 -62.21 -5.20 65.22
C THR A 39 -62.87 -4.94 66.58
N THR A 40 -64.03 -4.29 66.61
CA THR A 40 -64.97 -4.33 67.74
C THR A 40 -66.38 -4.50 67.17
N TYR A 41 -67.05 -5.55 67.63
CA TYR A 41 -68.36 -6.02 67.20
C TYR A 41 -69.52 -5.26 67.88
N SER A 42 -70.72 -5.45 67.30
CA SER A 42 -72.09 -5.08 67.74
C SER A 42 -72.55 -3.72 67.21
N ASP A 43 -73.70 -3.53 66.57
CA ASP A 43 -74.93 -4.31 66.37
C ASP A 43 -75.74 -3.59 65.25
N SER A 44 -76.81 -4.23 64.76
CA SER A 44 -77.89 -3.69 63.92
C SER A 44 -77.75 -3.73 62.37
N GLU A 45 -78.69 -4.47 61.80
CA GLU A 45 -79.02 -4.61 60.38
C GLU A 45 -79.54 -3.27 59.81
N ASP A 46 -78.90 -2.73 58.76
CA ASP A 46 -79.53 -2.09 57.58
C ASP A 46 -78.47 -1.45 56.63
N GLU A 47 -78.52 -1.86 55.37
CA GLU A 47 -78.06 -1.23 54.11
C GLU A 47 -76.83 -0.27 54.10
N ASP A 48 -75.75 -0.73 53.47
CA ASP A 48 -74.79 0.03 52.64
C ASP A 48 -74.38 1.45 53.11
N LYS A 49 -73.46 1.54 54.09
CA LYS A 49 -72.74 2.79 54.41
C LYS A 49 -71.24 2.58 54.55
N THR A 50 -70.58 2.23 53.46
CA THR A 50 -69.13 2.46 53.31
C THR A 50 -68.86 3.97 53.31
N PRO A 51 -67.97 4.53 54.15
CA PRO A 51 -67.60 5.94 54.11
C PRO A 51 -67.12 6.32 52.71
N LEU A 52 -67.77 7.33 52.10
CA LEU A 52 -67.38 7.80 50.77
C LEU A 52 -65.92 8.27 50.80
N PRO A 53 -65.08 7.84 49.83
CA PRO A 53 -63.68 8.22 49.80
C PRO A 53 -63.54 9.73 49.60
N PHE A 54 -62.74 10.38 50.45
CA PHE A 54 -62.40 11.80 50.28
C PHE A 54 -61.71 12.01 48.92
N PRO A 55 -62.02 13.10 48.22
CA PRO A 55 -61.38 13.41 46.94
C PRO A 55 -59.87 13.61 47.13
N ALA A 56 -59.05 12.78 46.47
CA ALA A 56 -57.59 12.82 46.56
C ALA A 56 -57.02 14.12 45.98
N ALA A 57 -56.08 14.80 46.65
CA ALA A 57 -55.54 16.10 46.21
C ALA A 57 -55.17 16.17 44.71
N LEU A 58 -55.38 17.34 44.08
CA LEU A 58 -55.08 17.58 42.67
C LEU A 58 -53.60 17.28 42.32
N PRO A 59 -53.32 16.27 41.47
CA PRO A 59 -51.95 15.86 41.17
C PRO A 59 -51.24 16.88 40.26
N ARG A 60 -49.92 16.99 40.39
CA ARG A 60 -49.10 17.95 39.62
C ARG A 60 -48.93 17.60 38.15
N SER A 61 -48.96 16.32 37.83
CA SER A 61 -48.87 15.78 36.47
C SER A 61 -49.87 16.41 35.52
N ASP A 62 -51.10 16.64 35.99
CA ASP A 62 -52.20 17.06 35.13
C ASP A 62 -52.03 18.49 34.60
N PHE A 63 -51.18 19.28 35.26
CA PHE A 63 -50.90 20.67 34.90
C PHE A 63 -49.61 20.83 34.06
N LEU A 64 -48.90 19.74 33.76
CA LEU A 64 -47.65 19.74 32.99
C LEU A 64 -47.86 19.34 31.52
N THR A 65 -49.10 19.04 31.12
CA THR A 65 -49.41 18.66 29.74
C THR A 65 -49.24 19.86 28.80
N PRO A 66 -48.58 19.72 27.64
CA PRO A 66 -48.31 20.83 26.71
C PRO A 66 -49.58 21.49 26.15
N ASP A 67 -50.67 20.73 26.01
CA ASP A 67 -51.97 21.19 25.51
C ASP A 67 -53.00 21.40 26.63
N PHE A 68 -52.55 21.85 27.80
CA PHE A 68 -53.43 22.05 28.96
C PHE A 68 -54.52 23.10 28.65
N THR A 69 -55.78 22.68 28.71
CA THR A 69 -56.93 23.58 28.63
C THR A 69 -57.76 23.47 29.92
N PRO A 70 -58.02 24.59 30.64
CA PRO A 70 -58.75 24.55 31.91
C PRO A 70 -60.14 23.93 31.78
N GLU A 71 -60.82 24.16 30.66
CA GLU A 71 -62.17 23.67 30.39
C GLU A 71 -62.20 22.15 30.23
N SER A 72 -61.27 21.57 29.46
CA SER A 72 -61.10 20.12 29.33
C SER A 72 -60.73 19.51 30.67
N TYR A 73 -59.80 20.12 31.40
CA TYR A 73 -59.38 19.61 32.71
C TYR A 73 -60.53 19.58 33.72
N LEU A 74 -61.29 20.68 33.87
CA LEU A 74 -62.44 20.73 34.78
C LEU A 74 -63.53 19.73 34.37
N SER A 75 -63.70 19.46 33.08
CA SER A 75 -64.66 18.45 32.60
C SER A 75 -64.27 17.01 33.00
N THR A 76 -62.97 16.70 33.05
CA THR A 76 -62.47 15.40 33.51
C THR A 76 -62.62 15.18 35.03
N LEU A 77 -62.77 16.26 35.80
CA LEU A 77 -62.94 16.22 37.25
C LEU A 77 -64.39 15.98 37.72
N HIS A 78 -65.36 15.90 36.81
CA HIS A 78 -66.78 15.69 37.15
C HIS A 78 -67.02 14.38 37.95
N ASN A 79 -66.16 13.37 37.76
CA ASN A 79 -66.28 12.06 38.40
C ASN A 79 -65.78 12.03 39.86
N ARG A 80 -65.30 13.15 40.41
CA ARG A 80 -64.64 13.20 41.73
C ARG A 80 -65.57 13.54 42.91
N HIS A 81 -66.87 13.69 42.66
CA HIS A 81 -67.93 13.97 43.66
C HIS A 81 -67.56 15.03 44.72
N GLN A 82 -66.79 16.06 44.32
CA GLN A 82 -66.35 17.15 45.18
C GLN A 82 -67.27 18.38 45.00
N THR A 83 -67.47 19.17 46.06
CA THR A 83 -68.18 20.45 45.93
C THR A 83 -67.34 21.47 45.16
N LEU A 84 -67.98 22.35 44.40
CA LEU A 84 -67.28 23.41 43.65
C LEU A 84 -66.50 24.36 44.57
N GLU A 85 -66.99 24.57 45.80
CA GLU A 85 -66.32 25.40 46.79
C GLU A 85 -65.00 24.77 47.25
N ASP A 86 -65.01 23.46 47.50
CA ASP A 86 -63.83 22.71 47.92
C ASP A 86 -62.79 22.58 46.78
N LEU A 87 -63.24 22.37 45.54
CA LEU A 87 -62.37 22.40 44.36
C LEU A 87 -61.73 23.79 44.16
N ARG A 88 -62.49 24.86 44.41
CA ARG A 88 -61.97 26.24 44.35
C ARG A 88 -60.91 26.50 45.41
N SER A 89 -61.12 26.03 46.65
CA SER A 89 -60.11 26.15 47.70
C SER A 89 -58.85 25.33 47.41
N ASP A 90 -58.99 24.11 46.90
CA ASP A 90 -57.84 23.23 46.57
C ASP A 90 -56.99 23.85 45.44
N LEU A 91 -57.63 24.35 44.38
CA LEU A 91 -56.93 25.08 43.31
C LEU A 91 -56.22 26.35 43.81
N ARG A 92 -56.86 27.11 44.71
CA ARG A 92 -56.27 28.34 45.27
C ARG A 92 -55.08 28.03 46.18
N GLN A 93 -55.20 27.02 47.03
CA GLN A 93 -54.12 26.55 47.89
C GLN A 93 -52.93 26.07 47.06
N ARG A 94 -53.20 25.31 45.99
CA ARG A 94 -52.15 24.80 45.10
C ARG A 94 -51.46 25.91 44.31
N SER A 95 -52.20 26.92 43.85
CA SER A 95 -51.62 28.10 43.20
C SER A 95 -50.68 28.88 44.15
N GLN A 96 -51.07 29.03 45.42
CA GLN A 96 -50.23 29.67 46.44
C GLN A 96 -48.97 28.84 46.74
N LEU A 97 -49.09 27.51 46.84
CA LEU A 97 -47.96 26.60 47.02
C LEU A 97 -46.99 26.73 45.84
N LEU A 98 -47.49 26.67 44.60
CA LEU A 98 -46.68 26.81 43.39
C LEU A 98 -45.99 28.17 43.30
N SER A 99 -46.66 29.25 43.69
CA SER A 99 -46.08 30.59 43.72
C SER A 99 -44.91 30.68 44.71
N LYS A 100 -45.05 30.02 45.87
CA LYS A 100 -43.98 29.92 46.86
C LYS A 100 -42.84 29.02 46.36
N GLU A 101 -43.15 27.87 45.80
CA GLU A 101 -42.15 26.95 45.21
C GLU A 101 -41.36 27.62 44.09
N LEU A 102 -42.01 28.41 43.23
CA LEU A 102 -41.36 29.19 42.18
C LEU A 102 -40.38 30.20 42.78
N LEU A 103 -40.80 30.94 43.80
CA LEU A 103 -39.94 31.92 44.46
C LEU A 103 -38.76 31.25 45.17
N ASP A 104 -38.99 30.12 45.84
CA ASP A 104 -37.94 29.34 46.49
C ASP A 104 -36.97 28.76 45.45
N LEU A 105 -37.45 28.30 44.29
CA LEU A 105 -36.61 27.77 43.20
C LEU A 105 -35.82 28.87 42.49
N VAL A 106 -36.44 30.03 42.26
CA VAL A 106 -35.74 31.19 41.72
C VAL A 106 -34.67 31.66 42.68
N ASN A 107 -34.97 31.75 43.97
CA ASN A 107 -33.98 32.16 44.98
C ASN A 107 -32.86 31.13 45.15
N ALA A 108 -33.17 29.83 45.12
CA ALA A 108 -32.19 28.76 45.22
C ALA A 108 -31.24 28.73 44.02
N ASN A 109 -31.76 29.01 42.81
CA ASN A 109 -31.00 28.92 41.56
C ASN A 109 -30.55 30.29 41.02
N TYR A 110 -30.77 31.38 41.74
CA TYR A 110 -30.45 32.74 41.29
C TYR A 110 -28.97 32.90 40.96
N GLU A 111 -28.11 32.35 41.83
CA GLU A 111 -26.66 32.35 41.62
C GLU A 111 -26.25 31.57 40.37
N GLU A 112 -26.93 30.45 40.10
CA GLU A 112 -26.67 29.63 38.91
C GLU A 112 -27.08 30.38 37.63
N PHE A 113 -28.26 30.99 37.59
CA PHE A 113 -28.70 31.78 36.44
C PHE A 113 -27.82 32.99 36.18
N LEU A 114 -27.37 33.70 37.21
CA LEU A 114 -26.40 34.79 37.06
C LEU A 114 -25.05 34.27 36.57
N SER A 115 -24.57 33.16 37.12
CA SER A 115 -23.31 32.54 36.66
C SER A 115 -23.39 32.10 35.20
N LEU A 116 -24.54 31.59 34.77
CA LEU A 116 -24.79 31.16 33.40
C LEU A 116 -24.88 32.37 32.47
N GLY A 117 -25.61 33.42 32.85
CA GLY A 117 -25.67 34.67 32.11
C GLY A 117 -24.30 35.33 31.95
N LEU A 118 -23.47 35.30 33.00
CA LEU A 118 -22.09 35.79 32.95
C LEU A 118 -21.18 34.93 32.06
N LYS A 119 -21.37 33.60 32.04
CA LYS A 119 -20.61 32.68 31.16
C LYS A 119 -21.04 32.78 29.69
N LEU A 120 -22.34 32.99 29.43
CA LEU A 120 -22.86 33.20 28.07
C LEU A 120 -22.42 34.57 27.54
N LYS A 121 -22.33 35.58 28.40
CA LYS A 121 -21.80 36.90 28.03
C LYS A 121 -20.32 36.79 27.68
N GLY A 122 -20.01 36.85 26.38
CA GLY A 122 -18.66 36.63 25.84
C GLY A 122 -18.38 35.18 25.41
N GLY A 123 -19.34 34.26 25.54
CA GLY A 123 -19.25 32.93 24.95
C GLY A 123 -19.28 32.96 23.42
N GLU A 124 -20.04 33.91 22.85
CA GLU A 124 -20.12 34.14 21.40
C GLU A 124 -18.77 34.52 20.80
N GLU A 125 -17.99 35.38 21.48
CA GLU A 125 -16.64 35.78 21.03
C GLU A 125 -15.67 34.59 20.99
N LYS A 126 -15.69 33.73 22.02
CA LYS A 126 -14.86 32.51 22.05
C LYS A 126 -15.26 31.51 20.95
N ILE A 127 -16.56 31.38 20.68
CA ILE A 127 -17.05 30.52 19.61
C ILE A 127 -16.59 31.05 18.25
N GLU A 128 -16.67 32.37 18.04
CA GLU A 128 -16.22 32.97 16.78
C GLU A 128 -14.69 32.89 16.63
N GLU A 129 -13.91 33.05 17.71
CA GLU A 129 -12.45 32.82 17.69
C GLU A 129 -12.12 31.37 17.28
N VAL A 130 -12.77 30.38 17.89
CA VAL A 130 -12.57 28.97 17.53
C VAL A 130 -12.99 28.72 16.07
N ARG A 131 -14.10 29.31 15.63
CA ARG A 131 -14.57 29.18 14.24
C ARG A 131 -13.54 29.73 13.26
N VAL A 132 -13.00 30.91 13.52
CA VAL A 132 -11.95 31.52 12.69
C VAL A 132 -10.68 30.67 12.72
N GLY A 133 -10.28 30.14 13.87
CA GLY A 133 -9.15 29.24 14.01
C GLY A 133 -9.31 27.95 13.20
N VAL A 134 -10.49 27.32 13.24
CA VAL A 134 -10.79 26.11 12.46
C VAL A 134 -10.81 26.41 10.96
N LEU A 135 -11.33 27.56 10.54
CA LEU A 135 -11.29 27.98 9.15
C LEU A 135 -9.85 28.23 8.66
N GLY A 136 -9.02 28.86 9.49
CA GLY A 136 -7.59 29.06 9.23
C GLY A 136 -6.86 27.72 9.07
N PHE A 137 -7.06 26.81 10.02
CA PHE A 137 -6.48 25.46 9.96
C PHE A 137 -6.93 24.69 8.72
N GLY A 138 -8.22 24.75 8.37
CA GLY A 138 -8.74 24.13 7.15
C GLY A 138 -8.06 24.65 5.88
N ARG A 139 -7.78 25.96 5.82
CA ARG A 139 -7.04 26.57 4.72
C ARG A 139 -5.59 26.12 4.67
N GLU A 140 -4.91 26.05 5.82
CA GLU A 140 -3.53 25.59 5.90
C GLU A 140 -3.39 24.13 5.46
N VAL A 141 -4.28 23.26 5.96
CA VAL A 141 -4.32 21.84 5.55
C VAL A 141 -4.62 21.71 4.06
N GLY A 142 -5.53 22.53 3.52
CA GLY A 142 -5.78 22.62 2.08
C GLY A 142 -4.50 22.97 1.30
N GLY A 143 -3.78 24.01 1.72
CA GLY A 143 -2.53 24.42 1.10
C GLY A 143 -1.45 23.33 1.16
N VAL A 144 -1.29 22.65 2.30
CA VAL A 144 -0.36 21.51 2.42
C VAL A 144 -0.77 20.38 1.48
N ARG A 145 -2.05 20.05 1.40
CA ARG A 145 -2.57 19.01 0.49
C ARG A 145 -2.27 19.34 -0.96
N ASP A 146 -2.43 20.59 -1.37
CA ASP A 146 -2.16 21.02 -2.75
C ASP A 146 -0.66 20.94 -3.08
N ILE A 147 0.22 21.35 -2.15
CA ILE A 147 1.67 21.19 -2.29
C ILE A 147 2.04 19.71 -2.41
N VAL A 148 1.47 18.85 -1.56
CA VAL A 148 1.72 17.41 -1.62
C VAL A 148 1.24 16.84 -2.96
N ALA A 149 0.06 17.24 -3.45
CA ALA A 149 -0.44 16.80 -4.74
C ALA A 149 0.51 17.19 -5.89
N GLN A 150 0.98 18.44 -5.92
CA GLN A 150 1.96 18.91 -6.90
C GLN A 150 3.26 18.10 -6.81
N ARG A 151 3.79 17.87 -5.61
CA ARG A 151 5.01 17.07 -5.43
C ARG A 151 4.83 15.62 -5.85
N THR A 152 3.65 15.03 -5.63
CA THR A 152 3.38 13.66 -6.09
C THR A 152 3.35 13.55 -7.61
N GLU A 153 2.84 14.56 -8.31
CA GLU A 153 2.84 14.62 -9.77
C GLU A 153 4.27 14.80 -10.31
N GLU A 154 5.04 15.74 -9.74
CA GLU A 154 6.45 15.95 -10.06
C GLU A 154 7.26 14.65 -9.88
N VAL A 155 7.13 13.98 -8.73
CA VAL A 155 7.82 12.71 -8.47
C VAL A 155 7.34 11.61 -9.42
N GLY A 156 6.04 11.57 -9.73
CA GLY A 156 5.48 10.62 -10.70
C GLY A 156 6.11 10.75 -12.09
N SER A 157 6.24 11.97 -12.59
CA SER A 157 6.89 12.26 -13.87
C SER A 157 8.37 11.89 -13.87
N LEU A 158 9.12 12.27 -12.82
CA LEU A 158 10.54 11.93 -12.65
C LEU A 158 10.76 10.41 -12.55
N LEU A 159 9.85 9.67 -11.93
CA LEU A 159 9.94 8.21 -11.84
C LEU A 159 9.74 7.55 -13.20
N GLU A 160 8.83 8.05 -14.02
CA GLU A 160 8.62 7.53 -15.37
C GLU A 160 9.81 7.86 -16.28
N GLU A 161 10.39 9.06 -16.17
CA GLU A 161 11.64 9.42 -16.84
C GLU A 161 12.78 8.48 -16.41
N LYS A 162 12.98 8.29 -15.10
CA LYS A 162 13.98 7.35 -14.57
C LYS A 162 13.76 5.92 -15.07
N LYS A 163 12.51 5.50 -15.28
CA LYS A 163 12.17 4.17 -15.81
C LYS A 163 12.53 4.08 -17.30
N ARG A 164 12.27 5.12 -18.09
CA ARG A 164 12.69 5.20 -19.51
C ARG A 164 14.20 5.15 -19.64
N ILE A 165 14.92 6.02 -18.92
CA ILE A 165 16.39 6.03 -18.91
C ILE A 165 16.96 4.66 -18.51
N ARG A 166 16.38 3.99 -17.50
CA ARG A 166 16.83 2.64 -17.13
C ARG A 166 16.64 1.60 -18.23
N LYS A 167 15.55 1.68 -18.99
CA LYS A 167 15.34 0.80 -20.16
C LYS A 167 16.38 1.09 -21.24
N ASP A 168 16.63 2.36 -21.52
CA ASP A 168 17.60 2.77 -22.54
C ASP A 168 19.03 2.36 -22.15
N VAL A 169 19.41 2.52 -20.88
CA VAL A 169 20.69 2.03 -20.34
C VAL A 169 20.79 0.52 -20.42
N MET A 170 19.72 -0.22 -20.11
CA MET A 170 19.71 -1.68 -20.23
C MET A 170 19.89 -2.12 -21.68
N ILE A 171 19.23 -1.44 -22.62
CA ILE A 171 19.40 -1.68 -24.06
C ILE A 171 20.84 -1.37 -24.44
N GLY A 172 21.36 -0.18 -24.13
CA GLY A 172 22.73 0.23 -24.43
C GLY A 172 23.79 -0.74 -23.89
N ARG A 173 23.64 -1.23 -22.65
CA ARG A 173 24.52 -2.27 -22.08
C ARG A 173 24.47 -3.57 -22.87
N ARG A 174 23.28 -4.04 -23.25
CA ARG A 174 23.14 -5.24 -24.09
C ARG A 174 23.80 -5.04 -25.46
N LEU A 175 23.70 -3.85 -26.04
CA LEU A 175 24.36 -3.55 -27.32
C LEU A 175 25.88 -3.59 -27.18
N LEU A 176 26.42 -3.02 -26.11
CA LEU A 176 27.85 -3.06 -25.82
C LEU A 176 28.33 -4.49 -25.55
N ASP A 177 27.56 -5.28 -24.80
CA ASP A 177 27.86 -6.70 -24.57
C ASP A 177 27.88 -7.50 -25.88
N ILE A 178 26.97 -7.21 -26.83
CA ILE A 178 26.94 -7.83 -28.15
C ILE A 178 28.20 -7.43 -28.94
N GLU A 179 28.56 -6.15 -28.95
CA GLU A 179 29.74 -5.66 -29.66
C GLU A 179 31.03 -6.27 -29.12
N GLN A 180 31.21 -6.26 -27.80
CA GLN A 180 32.40 -6.85 -27.16
C GLN A 180 32.51 -8.35 -27.45
N ARG A 181 31.40 -9.09 -27.37
CA ARG A 181 31.40 -10.53 -27.67
C ARG A 181 31.63 -10.81 -29.15
N LEU A 182 31.15 -9.94 -30.03
CA LEU A 182 31.40 -10.05 -31.46
C LEU A 182 32.88 -9.78 -31.77
N GLU A 183 33.47 -8.73 -31.19
CA GLU A 183 34.89 -8.40 -31.32
C GLU A 183 35.79 -9.50 -30.75
N ASP A 184 35.48 -10.00 -29.55
CA ASP A 184 36.19 -11.13 -28.93
C ASP A 184 36.16 -12.38 -29.84
N LEU A 185 35.01 -12.64 -30.48
CA LEU A 185 34.84 -13.78 -31.36
C LEU A 185 35.55 -13.56 -32.70
N GLU A 186 35.50 -12.37 -33.27
CA GLU A 186 36.26 -11.98 -34.48
C GLU A 186 37.78 -12.10 -34.24
N ALA A 187 38.28 -11.61 -33.11
CA ALA A 187 39.69 -11.68 -32.75
C ALA A 187 40.17 -13.12 -32.57
N ARG A 188 39.38 -13.98 -31.89
CA ARG A 188 39.73 -15.40 -31.72
C ARG A 188 39.69 -16.19 -33.01
N LEU A 189 38.76 -15.84 -33.89
CA LEU A 189 38.58 -16.48 -35.19
C LEU A 189 39.47 -15.85 -36.28
N MET A 190 40.35 -14.90 -35.90
CA MET A 190 41.26 -14.15 -36.79
C MET A 190 40.54 -13.56 -38.01
N VAL A 191 39.28 -13.17 -37.84
CA VAL A 191 38.52 -12.48 -38.88
C VAL A 191 39.00 -11.04 -38.85
N GLU A 192 39.93 -10.70 -39.73
CA GLU A 192 40.38 -9.32 -39.84
C GLU A 192 39.18 -8.40 -40.07
N PRO A 193 39.10 -7.26 -39.33
CA PRO A 193 38.11 -6.26 -39.63
C PRO A 193 38.37 -5.80 -41.07
N ALA A 194 37.32 -5.75 -41.90
CA ALA A 194 37.38 -5.31 -43.29
C ALA A 194 37.91 -3.85 -43.49
N ASN A 195 38.39 -3.21 -42.43
CA ASN A 195 38.95 -1.87 -42.39
C ASN A 195 40.45 -1.80 -42.07
N SER A 196 41.16 -2.93 -41.97
CA SER A 196 42.63 -2.95 -41.85
C SER A 196 43.30 -3.20 -43.19
N LEU A 197 43.13 -2.25 -44.12
CA LEU A 197 44.07 -2.08 -45.23
C LEU A 197 45.11 -1.03 -44.81
N SER A 198 46.09 -1.41 -44.00
CA SER A 198 47.33 -0.64 -43.78
C SER A 198 48.41 -1.54 -43.17
N ALA A 199 49.26 -2.04 -44.07
CA ALA A 199 50.70 -2.21 -43.93
C ALA A 199 51.30 -2.41 -42.52
N ASP A 200 51.90 -3.60 -42.38
CA ASP A 200 53.26 -3.80 -41.85
C ASP A 200 53.45 -3.54 -40.35
N ASN A 201 53.25 -4.59 -39.54
CA ASN A 201 53.95 -4.70 -38.26
C ASN A 201 54.10 -6.19 -37.83
N PRO A 202 55.29 -6.79 -37.99
CA PRO A 202 55.57 -8.13 -37.46
C PRO A 202 56.03 -8.00 -36.01
N SER A 203 55.12 -7.71 -35.08
CA SER A 203 55.46 -7.73 -33.65
C SER A 203 54.23 -7.75 -32.76
N ALA A 204 53.82 -8.96 -32.36
CA ALA A 204 53.17 -9.27 -31.08
C ALA A 204 52.84 -10.77 -31.03
N ASN A 205 53.86 -11.62 -31.12
CA ASN A 205 53.76 -13.01 -30.69
C ASN A 205 54.21 -13.04 -29.22
N ASP A 206 53.31 -12.64 -28.33
CA ASP A 206 53.47 -12.83 -26.88
C ASP A 206 52.31 -13.71 -26.41
N LEU A 207 52.40 -14.99 -26.79
CA LEU A 207 51.67 -16.08 -26.19
C LEU A 207 52.71 -16.99 -25.56
N ASP A 208 52.84 -16.82 -24.24
CA ASP A 208 53.28 -17.81 -23.26
C ASP A 208 52.80 -19.22 -23.66
N SER A 209 53.70 -19.97 -24.26
CA SER A 209 53.60 -21.41 -24.46
C SER A 209 54.93 -21.97 -24.00
N SER A 210 55.02 -22.27 -22.71
CA SER A 210 56.10 -23.06 -22.14
C SER A 210 55.85 -24.53 -22.43
N GLU A 211 56.22 -24.98 -23.63
CA GLU A 211 56.32 -26.39 -23.95
C GLU A 211 57.67 -26.62 -24.66
N ASP A 212 58.59 -27.26 -23.93
CA ASP A 212 59.77 -27.93 -24.47
C ASP A 212 59.28 -29.03 -25.43
N GLU A 213 59.44 -28.84 -26.73
CA GLU A 213 59.26 -29.88 -27.74
C GLU A 213 60.61 -30.57 -27.98
N GLU A 214 60.82 -31.72 -27.35
CA GLU A 214 61.61 -32.78 -27.97
C GLU A 214 60.70 -33.50 -28.98
N GLU A 215 61.15 -33.55 -30.23
CA GLU A 215 60.48 -34.19 -31.35
C GLU A 215 60.29 -35.70 -31.08
N ASP A 216 59.04 -36.13 -30.86
CA ASP A 216 58.63 -37.52 -31.01
C ASP A 216 57.33 -37.60 -31.84
N ASP A 217 57.39 -38.40 -32.90
CA ASP A 217 56.56 -38.38 -34.11
C ASP A 217 55.18 -39.07 -33.97
N ASP A 218 54.56 -39.04 -32.78
CA ASP A 218 53.36 -39.85 -32.44
C ASP A 218 52.09 -39.06 -32.03
N ASP A 219 52.07 -37.71 -32.12
CA ASP A 219 51.04 -36.89 -31.42
C ASP A 219 49.99 -36.15 -32.31
N ALA A 220 49.66 -36.70 -33.49
CA ALA A 220 48.62 -36.13 -34.36
C ALA A 220 47.21 -36.09 -33.70
N ASP A 221 46.96 -36.96 -32.71
CA ASP A 221 45.67 -37.11 -32.02
C ASP A 221 45.44 -36.02 -30.95
N ALA A 222 46.52 -35.53 -30.31
CA ALA A 222 46.46 -34.41 -29.36
C ALA A 222 46.12 -33.09 -30.07
N ALA A 223 46.71 -32.85 -31.24
CA ALA A 223 46.47 -31.66 -32.05
C ALA A 223 45.01 -31.54 -32.51
N THR A 224 44.39 -32.62 -33.01
CA THR A 224 42.99 -32.60 -33.45
C THR A 224 41.99 -32.44 -32.30
N SER A 225 42.30 -33.01 -31.13
CA SER A 225 41.52 -32.83 -29.89
C SER A 225 41.52 -31.38 -29.39
N THR A 226 42.67 -30.70 -29.42
CA THR A 226 42.74 -29.28 -29.04
C THR A 226 41.95 -28.40 -30.01
N ILE A 227 42.02 -28.65 -31.32
CA ILE A 227 41.22 -27.96 -32.35
C ILE A 227 39.73 -28.16 -32.10
N LEU A 228 39.29 -29.39 -31.80
CA LEU A 228 37.90 -29.69 -31.47
C LEU A 228 37.41 -28.91 -30.25
N SER A 229 38.21 -28.88 -29.19
CA SER A 229 37.87 -28.14 -27.96
C SER A 229 37.77 -26.63 -28.21
N ARG A 230 38.65 -26.07 -29.05
CA ARG A 230 38.61 -24.66 -29.46
C ARG A 230 37.35 -24.42 -30.27
N LEU A 231 37.09 -25.19 -31.31
CA LEU A 231 35.96 -24.98 -32.21
C LEU A 231 34.60 -25.12 -31.50
N ARG A 232 34.49 -26.06 -30.55
CA ARG A 232 33.32 -26.18 -29.67
C ARG A 232 33.09 -24.92 -28.84
N LYS A 233 34.16 -24.31 -28.28
CA LYS A 233 34.06 -23.04 -27.54
C LYS A 233 33.60 -21.89 -28.45
N HIS A 234 34.10 -21.81 -29.69
CA HIS A 234 33.69 -20.79 -30.65
C HIS A 234 32.22 -20.96 -31.09
N ALA A 235 31.78 -22.19 -31.36
CA ALA A 235 30.40 -22.51 -31.71
C ALA A 235 29.43 -22.12 -30.57
N GLN A 236 29.77 -22.45 -29.32
CA GLN A 236 28.98 -22.05 -28.16
C GLN A 236 28.91 -20.53 -27.98
N ALA A 237 30.04 -19.83 -28.18
CA ALA A 237 30.08 -18.37 -28.12
C ALA A 237 29.21 -17.72 -29.22
N TYR A 238 29.25 -18.26 -30.44
CA TYR A 238 28.41 -17.82 -31.55
C TYR A 238 26.91 -18.02 -31.27
N LEU A 239 26.52 -19.18 -30.74
CA LEU A 239 25.12 -19.45 -30.37
C LEU A 239 24.62 -18.50 -29.28
N LEU A 240 25.45 -18.22 -28.29
CA LEU A 240 25.13 -17.27 -27.23
C LEU A 240 24.97 -15.85 -27.77
N LEU A 241 25.88 -15.42 -28.66
CA LEU A 241 25.78 -14.14 -29.37
C LEU A 241 24.49 -14.06 -30.18
N ASN A 242 24.17 -15.09 -30.97
CA ASN A 242 22.95 -15.15 -31.77
C ASN A 242 21.69 -15.05 -30.90
N ASN A 243 21.67 -15.72 -29.75
CA ASN A 243 20.54 -15.65 -28.81
C ASN A 243 20.38 -14.25 -28.18
N GLN A 244 21.49 -13.56 -27.91
CA GLN A 244 21.46 -12.17 -27.43
C GLN A 244 20.98 -11.21 -28.52
N THR A 245 21.45 -11.39 -29.75
CA THR A 245 21.02 -10.62 -30.92
C THR A 245 19.54 -10.82 -31.22
N GLN A 246 19.02 -12.05 -31.08
CA GLN A 246 17.59 -12.36 -31.24
C GLN A 246 16.68 -11.58 -30.27
N LYS A 247 17.17 -11.21 -29.08
CA LYS A 247 16.40 -10.42 -28.11
C LYS A 247 16.32 -8.93 -28.47
N VAL A 248 17.13 -8.46 -29.42
CA VAL A 248 17.30 -7.03 -29.75
C VAL A 248 17.20 -6.78 -31.27
N LEU A 249 16.59 -7.73 -32.02
CA LEU A 249 16.54 -7.76 -33.50
C LEU A 249 16.13 -6.44 -34.18
N HIS A 250 15.30 -5.63 -33.53
CA HIS A 250 14.75 -4.41 -34.13
C HIS A 250 15.64 -3.16 -33.99
N HIS A 251 16.79 -3.24 -33.33
CA HIS A 251 17.64 -2.07 -33.15
C HIS A 251 18.52 -1.83 -34.41
N PRO A 252 18.61 -0.59 -34.96
CA PRO A 252 19.40 -0.29 -36.16
C PRO A 252 20.87 -0.74 -36.10
N PHE A 253 21.46 -0.69 -34.90
CA PHE A 253 22.81 -1.21 -34.63
C PHE A 253 22.93 -2.70 -34.99
N VAL A 254 21.98 -3.54 -34.59
CA VAL A 254 22.01 -4.99 -34.88
C VAL A 254 21.98 -5.23 -36.39
N ILE A 255 21.21 -4.44 -37.13
CA ILE A 255 21.14 -4.53 -38.60
C ILE A 255 22.50 -4.20 -39.23
N ALA A 256 23.19 -3.17 -38.73
CA ALA A 256 24.54 -2.83 -39.20
C ALA A 256 25.55 -3.95 -38.89
N GLN A 257 25.46 -4.56 -37.70
CA GLN A 257 26.34 -5.65 -37.28
C GLN A 257 26.02 -7.00 -37.93
N GLN A 258 24.88 -7.14 -38.62
CA GLN A 258 24.48 -8.40 -39.27
C GLN A 258 25.53 -8.89 -40.27
N SER A 259 26.17 -7.97 -41.01
CA SER A 259 27.23 -8.32 -41.98
C SER A 259 28.46 -8.94 -41.30
N ARG A 260 28.80 -8.49 -40.09
CA ARG A 260 29.90 -9.02 -39.27
C ARG A 260 29.55 -10.38 -38.67
N ILE A 261 28.36 -10.51 -38.12
CA ILE A 261 27.85 -11.78 -37.60
C ILE A 261 27.84 -12.86 -38.69
N LEU A 262 27.46 -12.50 -39.93
CA LEU A 262 27.52 -13.41 -41.07
C LEU A 262 28.96 -13.79 -41.46
N ARG A 263 29.92 -12.85 -41.39
CA ARG A 263 31.33 -13.15 -41.63
C ARG A 263 31.87 -14.16 -40.61
N VAL A 264 31.64 -13.91 -39.32
CA VAL A 264 32.04 -14.84 -38.25
C VAL A 264 31.42 -16.22 -38.45
N ARG A 265 30.13 -16.29 -38.82
CA ARG A 265 29.46 -17.56 -39.15
C ARG A 265 30.18 -18.29 -40.27
N ASN A 266 30.46 -17.61 -41.38
CA ASN A 266 31.07 -18.24 -42.56
C ASN A 266 32.50 -18.71 -42.27
N THR A 267 33.29 -17.95 -41.52
CA THR A 267 34.64 -18.36 -41.12
C THR A 267 34.58 -19.58 -40.19
N LEU A 268 33.65 -19.62 -39.24
CA LEU A 268 33.51 -20.76 -38.34
C LEU A 268 33.11 -22.03 -39.11
N LEU A 269 32.25 -21.91 -40.12
CA LEU A 269 31.86 -23.02 -40.98
C LEU A 269 33.03 -23.48 -41.88
N LEU A 270 33.88 -22.55 -42.32
CA LEU A 270 35.09 -22.87 -43.07
C LEU A 270 36.09 -23.63 -42.20
N ASP A 271 36.34 -23.18 -40.97
CA ASP A 271 37.23 -23.83 -40.00
C ASP A 271 36.71 -25.23 -39.61
N LEU A 272 35.39 -25.38 -39.48
CA LEU A 272 34.77 -26.67 -39.21
C LEU A 272 34.89 -27.62 -40.40
N ARG A 273 34.75 -27.09 -41.63
CA ARG A 273 34.95 -27.86 -42.85
C ARG A 273 36.41 -28.33 -43.01
N THR A 274 37.39 -27.49 -42.70
CA THR A 274 38.81 -27.87 -42.78
C THR A 274 39.16 -28.91 -41.72
N ALA A 275 38.68 -28.73 -40.48
CA ALA A 275 38.88 -29.69 -39.39
C ALA A 275 38.26 -31.06 -39.70
N VAL A 276 37.06 -31.11 -40.28
CA VAL A 276 36.41 -32.37 -40.70
C VAL A 276 37.20 -33.09 -41.79
N LYS A 277 37.74 -32.36 -42.78
CA LYS A 277 38.59 -32.96 -43.82
C LYS A 277 39.89 -33.54 -43.25
N GLN A 278 40.51 -32.84 -42.30
CA GLN A 278 41.71 -33.32 -41.60
C GLN A 278 41.41 -34.59 -40.78
N ALA A 279 40.30 -34.62 -40.06
CA ALA A 279 39.87 -35.77 -39.28
C ALA A 279 39.52 -37.01 -40.13
N GLN A 280 39.06 -36.81 -41.38
CA GLN A 280 38.79 -37.91 -42.32
C GLN A 280 40.06 -38.52 -42.94
N GLY A 281 41.11 -37.71 -43.17
CA GLY A 281 42.40 -38.18 -43.67
C GLY A 281 43.15 -39.10 -42.68
N ALA A 282 42.86 -38.99 -41.38
CA ALA A 282 43.42 -39.80 -40.30
C ALA A 282 42.55 -41.05 -40.03
N THR A 283 42.57 -42.02 -40.95
CA THR A 283 41.54 -43.08 -41.10
C THR A 283 41.47 -44.16 -40.00
N SER A 284 42.33 -44.21 -38.97
CA SER A 284 42.32 -45.33 -38.01
C SER A 284 41.58 -45.08 -36.68
N VAL A 285 41.48 -43.83 -36.21
CA VAL A 285 40.86 -43.48 -34.89
C VAL A 285 39.88 -42.29 -34.98
N GLY A 286 39.85 -41.57 -36.12
CA GLY A 286 39.06 -40.35 -36.33
C GLY A 286 37.53 -40.49 -36.32
N GLY A 287 36.96 -41.69 -36.17
CA GLY A 287 35.50 -41.90 -36.18
C GLY A 287 34.76 -41.23 -35.00
N LYS A 288 35.36 -41.21 -33.81
CA LYS A 288 34.78 -40.53 -32.63
C LYS A 288 34.89 -39.01 -32.75
N GLN A 289 36.05 -38.51 -33.15
CA GLN A 289 36.28 -37.07 -33.35
C GLN A 289 35.43 -36.51 -34.49
N LEU A 290 35.26 -37.27 -35.59
CA LEU A 290 34.34 -36.92 -36.68
C LEU A 290 32.90 -36.81 -36.18
N LEU A 291 32.46 -37.73 -35.33
CA LEU A 291 31.13 -37.66 -34.71
C LEU A 291 31.00 -36.40 -33.84
N ASP A 292 32.01 -36.06 -33.06
CA ASP A 292 32.03 -34.87 -32.22
C ASP A 292 32.02 -33.56 -33.05
N PHE A 293 32.72 -33.51 -34.19
CA PHE A 293 32.60 -32.39 -35.14
C PHE A 293 31.19 -32.29 -35.76
N LEU A 294 30.56 -33.43 -36.08
CA LEU A 294 29.17 -33.45 -36.55
C LEU A 294 28.16 -33.00 -35.48
N VAL A 295 28.45 -33.27 -34.21
CA VAL A 295 27.65 -32.72 -33.10
C VAL A 295 27.71 -31.20 -33.08
N ILE A 296 28.87 -30.60 -33.38
CA ILE A 296 29.00 -29.13 -33.48
C ILE A 296 28.17 -28.58 -34.66
N TYR A 297 28.20 -29.22 -35.84
CA TYR A 297 27.31 -28.84 -36.97
C TYR A 297 25.83 -28.90 -36.58
N ARG A 298 25.43 -29.94 -35.85
CA ARG A 298 24.06 -30.09 -35.35
C ARG A 298 23.69 -29.01 -34.34
N GLU A 299 24.60 -28.67 -33.42
CA GLU A 299 24.40 -27.59 -32.45
C GLU A 299 24.26 -26.22 -33.16
N LEU A 300 24.94 -26.01 -34.29
CA LEU A 300 24.82 -24.82 -35.12
C LEU A 300 23.53 -24.77 -35.98
N GLY A 301 22.89 -25.91 -36.20
CA GLY A 301 21.71 -26.04 -37.08
C GLY A 301 22.04 -26.16 -38.56
N GLU A 302 23.31 -26.35 -38.93
CA GLU A 302 23.80 -26.37 -40.32
C GLU A 302 24.07 -27.81 -40.79
N THR A 303 23.02 -28.65 -40.78
CA THR A 303 23.15 -30.08 -41.14
C THR A 303 23.29 -30.31 -42.65
N GLU A 304 22.86 -29.37 -43.48
CA GLU A 304 22.96 -29.44 -44.94
C GLU A 304 24.42 -29.27 -45.38
N GLU A 305 25.12 -28.28 -44.83
CA GLU A 305 26.55 -28.08 -45.09
C GLU A 305 27.40 -29.26 -44.58
N ALA A 306 27.02 -29.85 -43.44
CA ALA A 306 27.68 -31.05 -42.93
C ALA A 306 27.56 -32.24 -43.92
N ALA A 307 26.38 -32.42 -44.51
CA ALA A 307 26.13 -33.46 -45.51
C ALA A 307 26.89 -33.19 -46.81
N ASP A 308 27.00 -31.92 -47.23
CA ASP A 308 27.77 -31.53 -48.41
C ASP A 308 29.27 -31.70 -48.21
N VAL A 309 29.80 -31.40 -47.02
CA VAL A 309 31.22 -31.65 -46.70
C VAL A 309 31.54 -33.14 -46.77
N LEU A 310 30.64 -34.00 -46.25
CA LEU A 310 30.77 -35.46 -46.31
C LEU A 310 30.61 -36.05 -47.73
N ARG A 311 29.91 -35.35 -48.63
CA ARG A 311 29.71 -35.76 -50.04
C ARG A 311 30.73 -35.16 -51.00
N SER A 312 31.40 -34.07 -50.63
CA SER A 312 32.39 -33.36 -51.46
C SER A 312 33.79 -33.99 -51.44
N THR A 313 33.87 -35.22 -50.95
CA THR A 313 35.04 -36.11 -50.90
C THR A 313 34.72 -37.38 -51.68
#